data_AF-A0AAN6RNH7-F1
#
_entry.id   AF-A0AAN6RNH7-F1
#
_cell.length_a   1.000
_cell.length_b   1.000
_cell.length_c   1.000
_cell.angle_alpha   90.00
_cell.angle_beta   90.00
_cell.angle_gamma   90.00
#
_symmetry.space_group_name_H-M   'P 1'
#
loop_
_entity.id
_entity.type
_entity.pdbx_description
1 polymer ?
#
loop_
_entity_poly.entity_id
_entity_poly.type
_entity_poly.pdbx_seq_one_letter_code
_entity_poly.pdbx_strand_id
1 'polypeptide(L)'
;LVSFTVPHRRPGALADVLECFRGKGLNLTSISSVPSLDGPFQYLFFVEFEGSRFDDPEGRVAGVLEGLDKVAERWRWLGSWRNRRGGR
;
A
#
# COMPACT_ATOMS: atom_id res chain seq x y z
N LEU A 1 -2.29 4.22 5.57
CA LEU A 1 -2.09 4.74 4.20
C LEU A 1 -0.63 4.65 3.81
N VAL A 2 -0.42 4.07 2.65
CA VAL A 2 0.89 4.01 2.00
C VAL A 2 0.73 4.53 0.59
N SER A 3 1.74 5.22 0.09
CA SER A 3 1.88 5.48 -1.34
C SER A 3 3.03 4.69 -1.92
N PHE A 4 2.91 4.26 -3.17
CA PHE A 4 3.98 3.56 -3.87
C PHE A 4 3.93 3.77 -5.39
N THR A 5 5.08 3.62 -6.04
CA THR A 5 5.22 3.56 -7.49
C THR A 5 5.64 2.15 -7.88
N VAL A 6 5.14 1.69 -9.02
CA VAL A 6 5.47 0.37 -9.57
C VAL A 6 6.29 0.52 -10.85
N PRO A 7 7.19 -0.42 -11.16
CA PRO A 7 7.92 -0.40 -12.41
C PRO A 7 6.98 -0.68 -13.59
N HIS A 8 6.75 0.32 -14.45
CA HIS A 8 5.85 0.23 -15.60
C HIS A 8 6.37 -0.64 -16.77
N ARG A 9 7.55 -1.24 -16.60
CA ARG A 9 8.16 -2.12 -17.59
C ARG A 9 7.67 -3.57 -17.51
N ARG A 10 7.00 -3.96 -16.41
CA ARG A 10 6.50 -5.33 -16.20
C ARG A 10 4.99 -5.35 -15.98
N PRO A 11 4.23 -6.09 -16.82
CA PRO A 11 2.81 -6.30 -16.56
C PRO A 11 2.66 -7.07 -15.24
N GLY A 12 1.66 -6.70 -14.43
CA GLY A 12 1.40 -7.34 -13.14
C GLY A 12 2.12 -6.73 -11.94
N ALA A 13 2.98 -5.72 -12.11
CA ALA A 13 3.70 -5.12 -10.99
C ALA A 13 2.78 -4.56 -9.88
N LEU A 14 1.60 -4.04 -10.23
CA LEU A 14 0.58 -3.67 -9.24
C LEU A 14 0.00 -4.88 -8.52
N ALA A 15 -0.25 -5.98 -9.24
CA ALA A 15 -0.78 -7.20 -8.66
C ALA A 15 0.21 -7.80 -7.65
N ASP A 16 1.51 -7.78 -7.94
CA ASP A 16 2.56 -8.24 -7.01
C ASP A 16 2.54 -7.45 -5.69
N VAL A 17 2.28 -6.14 -5.76
CA VAL A 17 2.09 -5.31 -4.57
C VAL A 17 0.83 -5.71 -3.81
N LEU A 18 -0.31 -5.86 -4.51
CA LEU A 18 -1.58 -6.24 -3.88
C LEU A 18 -1.51 -7.64 -3.24
N GLU A 19 -0.69 -8.54 -3.81
CA GLU A 19 -0.43 -9.87 -3.28
C GLU A 19 0.20 -9.81 -1.87
N CYS A 20 1.04 -8.82 -1.59
CA CYS A 20 1.63 -8.64 -0.27
C CYS A 20 0.55 -8.40 0.80
N PHE A 21 -0.46 -7.58 0.49
CA PHE A 21 -1.59 -7.33 1.38
C PHE A 21 -2.45 -8.58 1.55
N ARG A 22 -2.74 -9.28 0.44
CA ARG A 22 -3.50 -10.54 0.44
C ARG A 22 -2.83 -11.61 1.30
N GLY A 23 -1.52 -11.81 1.15
CA GLY A 23 -0.75 -12.81 1.89
C GLY A 23 -0.66 -12.56 3.40
N LYS A 24 -0.90 -11.32 3.85
CA LYS A 24 -0.98 -10.96 5.27
C LYS A 24 -2.41 -10.80 5.78
N GLY A 25 -3.42 -11.07 4.95
CA GLY A 25 -4.83 -10.96 5.33
C GLY A 25 -5.25 -9.52 5.68
N LEU A 26 -4.59 -8.51 5.10
CA LEU A 26 -4.97 -7.11 5.30
C LEU A 26 -5.98 -6.69 4.23
N ASN A 27 -7.12 -6.18 4.69
CA ASN A 27 -8.18 -5.71 3.82
C ASN A 27 -7.88 -4.29 3.30
N LEU A 28 -8.08 -4.06 2.01
CA LEU A 28 -7.89 -2.75 1.39
C LEU A 28 -9.20 -1.97 1.44
N THR A 29 -9.16 -0.74 1.96
CA THR A 29 -10.34 0.12 2.05
C THR A 29 -10.46 1.07 0.86
N SER A 30 -9.33 1.43 0.26
CA SER A 30 -9.29 2.30 -0.93
C SER A 30 -7.98 2.10 -1.69
N ILE A 31 -8.06 2.17 -3.01
CA ILE A 31 -6.93 2.29 -3.90
C ILE A 31 -7.20 3.42 -4.89
N SER A 32 -6.23 4.33 -5.05
CA SER A 32 -6.33 5.46 -5.97
C SER A 32 -5.01 5.65 -6.69
N SER A 33 -5.06 5.84 -8.01
CA SER A 33 -3.87 6.11 -8.82
C SER A 33 -3.89 7.56 -9.31
N VAL A 34 -2.80 8.28 -9.12
CA VAL A 34 -2.59 9.60 -9.72
C VAL A 34 -1.45 9.53 -10.74
N PRO A 35 -1.52 10.29 -11.84
CA PRO A 35 -0.40 10.40 -12.76
C PRO A 35 0.79 11.03 -12.02
N SER A 36 1.96 10.40 -12.15
CA SER A 36 3.20 10.95 -11.60
C SER A 36 3.72 12.07 -12.50
N LEU A 37 4.35 13.07 -11.88
CA LEU A 37 5.04 14.16 -12.59
C LEU A 37 6.45 13.76 -13.08
N ASP A 38 6.97 12.63 -12.61
CA ASP A 38 8.34 12.16 -12.92
C ASP A 38 8.50 11.67 -14.37
N GLY A 39 7.41 11.34 -15.07
CA GLY A 39 7.49 10.93 -16.46
C GLY A 39 6.17 10.38 -17.04
N PRO A 40 6.07 10.31 -18.37
CA PRO A 40 4.90 9.74 -19.03
C PRO A 40 4.69 8.28 -18.63
N PHE A 41 3.43 7.88 -18.45
CA PHE A 41 3.03 6.53 -18.06
C PHE A 41 3.64 6.06 -16.74
N GLN A 42 3.85 6.96 -15.78
CA GLN A 42 4.19 6.62 -14.40
C GLN A 42 2.99 6.95 -13.51
N TYR A 43 2.62 6.02 -12.64
CA TYR A 43 1.53 6.20 -11.68
C TYR A 43 2.03 6.09 -10.24
N LEU A 44 1.54 7.01 -9.41
CA LEU A 44 1.66 6.95 -7.96
C LEU A 44 0.35 6.39 -7.41
N PHE A 45 0.43 5.27 -6.71
CA PHE A 45 -0.70 4.63 -6.08
C PHE A 45 -0.78 5.04 -4.61
N PHE A 46 -1.98 5.33 -4.15
CA PHE A 46 -2.33 5.52 -2.76
C PHE A 46 -3.21 4.36 -2.33
N VAL A 47 -2.81 3.67 -1.27
CA VAL A 47 -3.54 2.52 -0.73
C VAL A 47 -3.84 2.72 0.74
N GLU A 48 -5.12 2.66 1.05
CA GLU A 48 -5.65 2.58 2.41
C GLU A 48 -6.04 1.14 2.72
N PHE A 49 -5.75 0.71 3.94
CA PHE A 49 -5.99 -0.65 4.39
C PHE A 49 -6.25 -0.68 5.89
N GLU A 50 -6.93 -1.73 6.34
CA GLU A 50 -7.29 -1.94 7.74
C GLU A 50 -6.10 -2.56 8.47
N GLY A 51 -5.48 -1.76 9.35
CA GLY A 51 -4.34 -2.19 10.15
C GLY A 51 -3.64 -0.98 10.78
N SER A 52 -3.18 -1.14 12.01
CA SER A 52 -2.42 -0.11 12.71
C SER A 52 -0.99 -0.58 12.90
N ARG A 53 -0.01 0.17 12.39
CA ARG A 53 1.41 -0.15 12.65
C ARG A 53 1.73 -0.19 14.17
N PHE A 54 1.01 0.58 14.97
CA PHE A 54 1.23 0.71 16.41
C PHE A 54 0.42 -0.29 17.24
N ASP A 55 -0.58 -0.93 16.64
CA ASP A 55 -1.51 -1.85 17.32
C ASP A 55 -1.71 -3.09 16.44
N ASP A 56 -0.59 -3.77 16.17
CA ASP A 56 -0.52 -4.97 15.34
C ASP A 56 0.38 -6.02 16.02
N PRO A 57 -0.17 -6.77 17.00
CA PRO A 57 0.57 -7.81 17.71
C PRO A 57 1.01 -8.96 16.81
N GLU A 58 0.38 -9.12 15.64
CA GLU A 58 0.70 -10.17 14.66
C GLU A 58 1.75 -9.73 13.63
N GLY A 59 2.15 -8.46 13.63
CA GLY A 59 3.16 -7.91 12.71
C GLY A 59 2.78 -8.00 11.22
N ARG A 60 1.49 -8.10 10.90
CA ARG A 60 0.97 -8.17 9.53
C ARG A 60 1.34 -6.93 8.72
N VAL A 61 1.19 -5.74 9.30
CA VAL A 61 1.51 -4.45 8.68
C VAL A 61 3.01 -4.35 8.41
N ALA A 62 3.85 -4.75 9.37
CA ALA A 62 5.30 -4.78 9.17
C ALA A 62 5.68 -5.71 8.01
N GLY A 63 5.09 -6.91 7.96
CA GLY A 63 5.34 -7.86 6.88
C GLY A 63 4.89 -7.37 5.50
N VAL A 64 3.80 -6.60 5.40
CA VAL A 64 3.42 -5.96 4.13
C VAL A 64 4.44 -4.90 3.72
N LEU A 65 4.90 -4.07 4.66
CA LEU A 65 5.88 -3.03 4.38
C LEU A 65 7.23 -3.62 3.90
N GLU A 66 7.66 -4.74 4.47
CA GLU A 66 8.81 -5.49 3.97
C GLU A 66 8.58 -6.08 2.56
N GLY A 67 7.35 -6.54 2.27
CA GLY A 67 6.97 -6.99 0.94
C GLY A 67 7.07 -5.86 -0.08
N LEU A 68 6.51 -4.69 0.26
CA LEU A 68 6.55 -3.48 -0.57
C LEU A 68 7.99 -3.08 -0.90
N ASP A 69 8.92 -3.20 0.04
CA ASP A 69 10.34 -2.87 -0.19
C ASP A 69 10.99 -3.72 -1.30
N LYS A 70 10.47 -4.94 -1.51
CA LYS A 70 10.98 -5.88 -2.53
C LYS A 70 10.32 -5.69 -3.90
N VAL A 71 9.06 -5.28 -3.93
CA VAL A 71 8.26 -5.25 -5.18
C VAL A 71 8.01 -3.85 -5.72
N ALA A 72 7.88 -2.85 -4.86
CA ALA A 72 7.64 -1.47 -5.27
C ALA A 72 8.96 -0.82 -5.69
N GLU A 73 8.91 0.06 -6.69
CA GLU A 73 10.08 0.83 -7.09
C GLU A 73 10.42 1.89 -6.04
N ARG A 74 9.38 2.52 -5.48
CA ARG A 74 9.46 3.42 -4.32
C ARG A 74 8.19 3.28 -3.53
N TRP A 75 8.27 3.39 -2.21
CA TRP A 75 7.10 3.47 -1.35
C TRP A 75 7.33 4.44 -0.20
N ARG A 76 6.25 4.99 0.34
CA ARG A 76 6.26 5.89 1.49
C ARG A 76 5.10 5.56 2.42
N TRP A 77 5.42 5.44 3.70
CA TRP A 77 4.42 5.45 4.76
C TRP A 77 3.89 6.87 4.96
N LEU A 78 2.58 7.07 4.79
CA LEU A 78 1.95 8.38 4.95
C LEU A 78 1.24 8.54 6.31
N GLY A 79 0.96 7.44 6.99
CA GLY A 79 0.39 7.45 8.34
C GLY A 79 -0.68 6.40 8.57
N SER A 80 -1.00 6.23 9.85
CA SER A 80 -2.15 5.47 10.35
C SER A 80 -3.04 6.42 11.14
N TRP A 81 -4.35 6.34 10.94
CA TRP A 81 -5.33 7.10 11.70
C TRP A 81 -6.42 6.16 12.19
N ARG A 82 -7.08 6.54 13.30
CA ARG A 82 -8.28 5.83 13.75
C ARG A 82 -9.43 6.16 12.81
N ASN A 83 -10.12 5.12 12.34
CA ASN A 83 -11.34 5.31 11.58
C ASN A 83 -12.38 6.01 12.48
N ARG A 84 -12.72 7.26 12.16
CA ARG A 84 -13.69 8.06 12.92
C ARG A 84 -15.15 7.70 12.58
N ARG A 85 -15.39 6.78 11.64
CA ARG A 85 -16.74 6.29 11.28
C ARG A 85 -17.27 5.16 12.18
N GLY A 86 -16.87 5.13 13.45
CA GLY A 86 -17.33 4.18 14.46
C GLY A 86 -18.03 4.84 15.66
N GLY A 87 -18.64 6.01 15.47
CA GLY A 87 -19.50 6.64 16.48
C GLY A 87 -20.95 6.23 16.27
N ARG A 88 -21.41 5.24 17.04
CA ARG A 88 -22.78 5.18 17.54
C ARG A 88 -22.71 5.22 19.06
#